data_AF-A0A529KCR3-F1
#
_entry.id   AF-A0A529KCR3-F1
#
_cell.length_a   1.000
_cell.length_b   1.000
_cell.length_c   1.000
_cell.angle_alpha   90.00
_cell.angle_beta   90.00
_cell.angle_gamma   90.00
#
_symmetry.space_group_name_H-M   'P 1'
#
loop_
_entity.id
_entity.type
_entity.pdbx_description
1 polymer ?
#
loop_
_entity_poly.entity_id
_entity_poly.type
_entity_poly.pdbx_seq_one_letter_code
_entity_poly.pdbx_strand_id
1 'polypeptide(L)'
;MTDKTHFAQKPVLALKPLNAPGNSFTGLFSGHIDGTSFERVQFDWEHLGRGRYDIVLFHWPTEFFRPSSRKATLKLLGRILWDRVFHGTRFLWVVHNLEPHDGGSLKSGLTTYLFLKLLDGVILLSEHSRRELHRLHPAARSLATLVTVHGRYES
;
A
#
# COMPACT_ATOMS: atom_id res chain seq x y z
N MET A 1 -1.55 -27.69 -35.27
CA MET A 1 -1.04 -26.41 -34.72
C MET A 1 -2.11 -25.87 -33.78
N THR A 2 -2.03 -26.22 -32.50
CA THR A 2 -2.92 -25.70 -31.47
C THR A 2 -2.25 -24.49 -30.84
N ASP A 3 -2.76 -23.32 -31.19
CA ASP A 3 -2.39 -22.05 -30.59
C ASP A 3 -2.83 -22.07 -29.12
N LYS A 4 -1.87 -22.25 -28.22
CA LYS A 4 -2.08 -22.06 -26.79
C LYS A 4 -1.87 -20.58 -26.52
N THR A 5 -2.89 -19.78 -26.76
CA THR A 5 -2.99 -18.45 -26.14
C THR A 5 -3.07 -18.64 -24.64
N HIS A 6 -1.92 -18.69 -23.98
CA HIS A 6 -1.79 -18.38 -22.57
C HIS A 6 -2.21 -16.92 -22.43
N PHE A 7 -3.49 -16.66 -22.15
CA PHE A 7 -3.85 -15.41 -21.49
C PHE A 7 -3.09 -15.43 -20.17
N ALA A 8 -1.98 -14.68 -20.08
CA ALA A 8 -1.29 -14.48 -18.82
C ALA A 8 -2.34 -14.00 -17.83
N GLN A 9 -2.48 -14.72 -16.70
CA GLN A 9 -3.38 -14.27 -15.64
C GLN A 9 -2.96 -12.85 -15.24
N LYS A 10 -3.95 -11.95 -15.14
CA LYS A 10 -3.69 -10.57 -14.73
C LYS A 10 -3.10 -10.58 -13.32
N PRO A 11 -2.07 -9.78 -13.02
CA PRO A 11 -1.60 -9.63 -11.66
C PRO A 11 -2.73 -9.12 -10.75
N VAL A 12 -2.83 -9.71 -9.56
CA VAL A 12 -3.80 -9.36 -8.54
C VAL A 12 -3.29 -8.17 -7.74
N LEU A 13 -3.93 -7.02 -7.93
CA LEU A 13 -3.69 -5.78 -7.20
C LEU A 13 -4.73 -5.62 -6.08
N ALA A 14 -4.28 -5.83 -4.85
CA ALA A 14 -5.11 -5.64 -3.66
C ALA A 14 -5.01 -4.20 -3.13
N LEU A 15 -6.16 -3.55 -2.94
CA LEU A 15 -6.23 -2.16 -2.48
C LEU A 15 -6.80 -2.08 -1.06
N LYS A 16 -6.09 -1.37 -0.16
CA LYS A 16 -6.52 -1.14 1.23
C LYS A 16 -6.81 0.35 1.49
N PRO A 17 -8.08 0.77 1.55
CA PRO A 17 -9.26 0.06 1.07
C PRO A 17 -9.43 0.22 -0.46
N LEU A 18 -10.24 -0.63 -1.10
CA LEU A 18 -10.64 -0.44 -2.50
C LEU A 18 -11.58 0.77 -2.65
N ASN A 19 -12.47 0.93 -1.67
CA ASN A 19 -13.38 2.08 -1.56
C ASN A 19 -13.63 2.38 -0.07
N ALA A 20 -13.80 3.66 0.28
CA ALA A 20 -14.03 4.11 1.64
C ALA A 20 -15.29 4.99 1.70
N PRO A 21 -16.33 4.59 2.43
CA PRO A 21 -17.47 5.47 2.70
C PRO A 21 -17.00 6.78 3.33
N GLY A 22 -17.36 7.92 2.73
CA GLY A 22 -16.95 9.25 3.19
C GLY A 22 -15.60 9.75 2.65
N ASN A 23 -14.89 8.97 1.83
CA ASN A 23 -13.72 9.44 1.09
C ASN A 23 -13.72 8.88 -0.34
N SER A 24 -14.23 9.69 -1.28
CA SER A 24 -14.33 9.33 -2.70
C SER A 24 -12.97 9.08 -3.36
N PHE A 25 -11.87 9.57 -2.78
CA PHE A 25 -10.55 9.41 -3.38
C PHE A 25 -10.17 7.94 -3.57
N THR A 26 -10.39 7.06 -2.59
CA THR A 26 -9.95 5.67 -2.68
C THR A 26 -10.67 4.94 -3.81
N GLY A 27 -11.98 5.17 -3.95
CA GLY A 27 -12.80 4.62 -5.03
C GLY A 27 -12.41 5.20 -6.40
N LEU A 28 -12.22 6.52 -6.50
CA LEU A 28 -11.82 7.18 -7.75
C LEU A 28 -10.42 6.75 -8.18
N PHE A 29 -9.46 6.72 -7.25
CA PHE A 29 -8.10 6.25 -7.51
C PHE A 29 -8.11 4.80 -8.01
N SER A 30 -8.78 3.90 -7.28
CA SER A 30 -8.91 2.50 -7.68
C SER A 30 -9.59 2.35 -9.04
N GLY A 31 -10.61 3.17 -9.30
CA GLY A 31 -11.37 3.23 -10.55
C GLY A 31 -10.50 3.57 -11.76
N HIS A 32 -9.53 4.46 -11.61
CA HIS A 32 -8.61 4.91 -12.67
C HIS A 32 -7.43 3.96 -12.90
N ILE A 33 -7.24 2.95 -12.05
CA ILE A 33 -6.26 1.89 -12.32
C ILE A 33 -6.81 1.02 -13.46
N ASP A 34 -5.99 0.85 -14.49
CA ASP A 34 -6.33 0.09 -15.68
C ASP A 34 -6.74 -1.37 -15.35
N GLY A 35 -8.03 -1.66 -15.51
CA GLY A 35 -8.60 -2.98 -15.30
C GLY A 35 -8.28 -3.99 -16.41
N THR A 36 -7.66 -3.54 -17.51
CA THR A 36 -7.14 -4.44 -18.55
C THR A 36 -5.79 -5.02 -18.14
N SER A 37 -4.97 -4.24 -17.42
CA SER A 37 -3.65 -4.66 -16.92
C SER A 37 -3.68 -5.39 -15.57
N PHE A 38 -4.64 -5.07 -14.68
CA PHE A 38 -4.69 -5.64 -13.32
C PHE A 38 -6.07 -6.19 -12.95
N GLU A 39 -6.09 -7.26 -12.16
CA GLU A 39 -7.27 -7.66 -11.39
C GLU A 39 -7.28 -6.90 -10.06
N ARG A 40 -8.22 -5.97 -9.90
CA ARG A 40 -8.34 -5.14 -8.69
C ARG A 40 -9.24 -5.83 -7.67
N VAL A 41 -8.73 -6.05 -6.47
CA VAL A 41 -9.48 -6.68 -5.38
C VAL A 41 -9.40 -5.85 -4.10
N GLN A 42 -10.41 -6.01 -3.24
CA GLN A 42 -10.35 -5.49 -1.87
C GLN A 42 -9.25 -6.24 -1.10
N PHE A 43 -8.35 -5.50 -0.46
CA PHE A 43 -7.38 -6.11 0.43
C PHE A 43 -8.05 -6.65 1.70
N ASP A 44 -7.71 -7.89 2.02
CA ASP A 44 -8.08 -8.56 3.27
C ASP A 44 -6.82 -9.06 4.00
N TRP A 45 -6.74 -8.72 5.29
CA TRP A 45 -5.69 -9.13 6.22
C TRP A 45 -5.61 -10.64 6.41
N GLU A 46 -6.69 -11.40 6.20
CA GLU A 46 -6.70 -12.84 6.34
C GLU A 46 -5.83 -13.54 5.30
N HIS A 47 -5.73 -12.96 4.10
CA HIS A 47 -4.94 -13.50 2.99
C HIS A 47 -3.46 -13.10 2.99
N LEU A 48 -3.06 -12.13 3.82
CA LEU A 48 -1.66 -11.73 3.92
C LEU A 48 -0.76 -12.89 4.39
N GLY A 49 0.41 -13.08 3.82
CA GLY A 49 1.28 -14.23 4.13
C GLY A 49 0.84 -15.55 3.48
N ARG A 50 -0.16 -15.53 2.58
CA ARG A 50 -0.65 -16.71 1.84
C ARG A 50 -0.38 -16.63 0.34
N GLY A 51 0.35 -15.63 -0.14
CA GLY A 51 0.65 -15.46 -1.57
C GLY A 51 -0.59 -15.19 -2.45
N ARG A 52 -1.64 -14.57 -1.89
CA ARG A 52 -2.89 -14.29 -2.62
C ARG A 52 -2.77 -13.10 -3.58
N TYR A 53 -1.80 -12.23 -3.36
CA TYR A 53 -1.68 -10.93 -4.04
C TYR A 53 -0.29 -10.79 -4.67
N ASP A 54 -0.25 -10.28 -5.90
CA ASP A 54 1.01 -9.90 -6.56
C ASP A 54 1.45 -8.50 -6.11
N ILE A 55 0.49 -7.59 -5.91
CA ILE A 55 0.72 -6.22 -5.48
C ILE A 55 -0.29 -5.84 -4.40
N VAL A 56 0.19 -5.21 -3.33
CA VAL A 56 -0.65 -4.63 -2.28
C VAL A 56 -0.41 -3.12 -2.22
N LEU A 57 -1.48 -2.34 -2.36
CA LEU A 57 -1.43 -0.89 -2.29
C LEU A 57 -2.20 -0.39 -1.06
N PHE A 58 -1.47 0.22 -0.14
CA PHE A 58 -2.04 0.83 1.06
C PHE A 58 -2.40 2.30 0.81
N HIS A 59 -3.59 2.73 1.21
CA HIS A 59 -3.94 4.16 1.32
C HIS A 59 -3.70 4.69 2.73
N TRP A 60 -4.06 3.90 3.75
CA TRP A 60 -3.89 4.27 5.16
C TRP A 60 -3.29 3.10 5.96
N PRO A 61 -1.95 3.04 6.08
CA PRO A 61 -1.24 2.02 6.84
C PRO A 61 -1.24 2.30 8.35
N THR A 62 -2.41 2.66 8.93
CA THR A 62 -2.53 3.14 10.31
C THR A 62 -2.03 2.12 11.34
N GLU A 63 -2.15 0.83 11.03
CA GLU A 63 -1.76 -0.29 11.89
C GLU A 63 -0.25 -0.34 12.16
N PHE A 64 0.56 0.28 11.30
CA PHE A 64 2.02 0.31 11.40
C PHE A 64 2.54 1.58 12.09
N PHE A 65 1.87 2.70 11.88
CA PHE A 65 2.21 4.00 12.47
C PHE A 65 1.63 4.16 13.88
N ARG A 66 0.39 3.72 14.06
CA ARG A 66 -0.39 3.83 15.29
C ARG A 66 -0.92 2.47 15.74
N PRO A 67 -0.04 1.53 16.15
CA PRO A 67 -0.45 0.17 16.49
C PRO A 67 -1.28 0.12 17.77
N SER A 68 -2.40 -0.62 17.76
CA SER A 68 -3.12 -0.95 19.00
C SER A 68 -2.37 -1.97 19.86
N SER A 69 -1.53 -2.81 19.24
CA SER A 69 -0.64 -3.76 19.91
C SER A 69 0.62 -3.97 19.09
N ARG A 70 1.78 -3.68 19.70
CA ARG A 70 3.09 -3.88 19.03
C ARG A 70 3.30 -5.33 18.59
N LYS A 71 2.89 -6.30 19.42
CA LYS A 71 3.01 -7.73 19.10
C LYS A 71 2.17 -8.11 17.87
N ALA A 72 0.94 -7.60 17.80
CA ALA A 72 0.06 -7.85 16.64
C ALA A 72 0.65 -7.21 15.36
N THR A 73 1.12 -5.98 15.44
CA THR A 73 1.74 -5.30 14.29
C THR A 73 3.03 -5.98 13.83
N LEU A 74 3.88 -6.45 14.75
CA LEU A 74 5.07 -7.22 14.38
C LEU A 74 4.71 -8.53 13.66
N LYS A 75 3.62 -9.20 14.06
CA LYS A 75 3.10 -10.38 13.35
C LYS A 75 2.67 -10.02 11.93
N LEU A 76 1.99 -8.89 11.73
CA LEU A 76 1.60 -8.41 10.40
C LEU A 76 2.83 -8.09 9.54
N LEU A 77 3.83 -7.41 10.09
CA LEU A 77 5.10 -7.12 9.41
C LEU A 77 5.82 -8.41 8.99
N GLY A 78 5.80 -9.44 9.85
CA GLY A 78 6.32 -10.76 9.50
C GLY A 78 5.60 -11.41 8.31
N ARG A 79 4.26 -11.27 8.22
CA ARG A 79 3.48 -11.77 7.07
C ARG A 79 3.77 -10.98 5.78
N ILE A 80 3.95 -9.65 5.87
CA ILE A 80 4.39 -8.82 4.74
C ILE A 80 5.76 -9.29 4.24
N LEU A 81 6.72 -9.46 5.15
CA LEU A 81 8.05 -9.94 4.80
C LEU A 81 7.99 -11.33 4.15
N TRP A 82 7.15 -12.22 4.68
CA TRP A 82 6.96 -13.55 4.11
C TRP A 82 6.45 -13.50 2.67
N ASP A 83 5.37 -12.75 2.41
CA ASP A 83 4.83 -12.57 1.06
C ASP A 83 5.86 -11.96 0.12
N ARG A 84 6.61 -10.94 0.58
CA ARG A 84 7.66 -10.31 -0.21
C ARG A 84 8.76 -11.30 -0.61
N VAL A 85 9.22 -12.13 0.32
CA VAL A 85 10.38 -13.02 0.12
C VAL A 85 9.98 -14.29 -0.64
N PHE A 86 8.86 -14.91 -0.28
CA PHE A 86 8.49 -16.23 -0.80
C PHE A 86 7.46 -16.20 -1.91
N HIS A 87 6.64 -15.15 -1.99
CA HIS A 87 5.62 -14.99 -3.01
C HIS A 87 5.92 -13.86 -4.00
N GLY A 88 6.98 -13.08 -3.76
CA GLY A 88 7.38 -11.97 -4.62
C GLY A 88 6.40 -10.80 -4.60
N THR A 89 5.48 -10.76 -3.63
CA THR A 89 4.48 -9.70 -3.51
C THR A 89 5.15 -8.34 -3.32
N ARG A 90 4.69 -7.34 -4.07
CA ARG A 90 5.17 -5.96 -3.98
C ARG A 90 4.24 -5.12 -3.11
N PHE A 91 4.83 -4.33 -2.22
CA PHE A 91 4.09 -3.49 -1.29
C PHE A 91 4.30 -2.01 -1.61
N LEU A 92 3.20 -1.32 -1.88
CA LEU A 92 3.18 0.09 -2.24
C LEU A 92 2.32 0.87 -1.26
N TRP A 93 2.61 2.16 -1.11
CA TRP A 93 1.82 3.06 -0.27
C TRP A 93 1.48 4.34 -1.03
N VAL A 94 0.19 4.67 -1.13
CA VAL A 94 -0.28 6.00 -1.54
C VAL A 94 -0.31 6.91 -0.32
N VAL A 95 0.57 7.89 -0.33
CA VAL A 95 0.82 8.81 0.79
C VAL A 95 -0.20 9.94 0.76
N HIS A 96 -1.37 9.71 1.36
CA HIS A 96 -2.39 10.75 1.59
C HIS A 96 -2.02 11.66 2.75
N ASN A 97 -1.66 11.03 3.86
CA ASN A 97 -1.24 11.70 5.08
C ASN A 97 0.12 11.14 5.46
N LEU A 98 1.04 12.04 5.81
CA LEU A 98 2.40 11.65 6.22
C LEU A 98 2.43 11.03 7.62
N GLU A 99 1.40 11.33 8.42
CA GLU A 99 1.11 10.66 9.67
C GLU A 99 -0.40 10.43 9.74
N PRO A 100 -0.90 9.25 10.14
CA PRO A 100 -2.33 9.04 10.28
C PRO A 100 -2.93 9.97 11.34
N HIS A 101 -3.99 10.69 10.95
CA HIS A 101 -4.80 11.44 11.89
C HIS A 101 -5.60 10.51 12.83
N ASP A 102 -5.99 9.34 12.33
CA ASP A 102 -6.78 8.32 13.04
C ASP A 102 -6.00 6.99 13.22
N GLY A 103 -6.32 6.22 14.26
CA GLY A 103 -5.70 4.91 14.54
C GLY A 103 -5.55 4.61 16.05
N GLY A 104 -4.67 3.64 16.38
CA GLY A 104 -4.40 3.28 17.77
C GLY A 104 -3.83 4.44 18.61
N SER A 105 -3.89 4.30 19.93
CA SER A 105 -3.40 5.32 20.87
C SER A 105 -1.88 5.40 20.96
N LEU A 106 -1.15 4.37 20.52
CA LEU A 106 0.30 4.29 20.62
C LEU A 106 0.96 4.81 19.34
N LYS A 107 1.96 5.68 19.47
CA LYS A 107 2.92 5.95 18.39
C LYS A 107 4.11 5.00 18.53
N SER A 108 4.58 4.43 17.42
CA SER A 108 5.70 3.49 17.44
C SER A 108 6.62 3.72 16.25
N GLY A 109 7.75 4.36 16.51
CA GLY A 109 8.78 4.61 15.49
C GLY A 109 9.39 3.33 14.93
N LEU A 110 9.50 2.26 15.74
CA LEU A 110 10.05 0.97 15.31
C LEU A 110 9.16 0.28 14.27
N THR A 111 7.86 0.14 14.54
CA THR A 111 6.93 -0.50 13.60
C THR A 111 6.78 0.31 12.32
N THR A 112 6.78 1.63 12.43
CA THR A 112 6.80 2.55 11.29
C THR A 112 8.06 2.33 10.44
N TYR A 113 9.23 2.31 11.08
CA TYR A 113 10.51 2.10 10.41
C TYR A 113 10.55 0.76 9.67
N LEU A 114 10.13 -0.33 10.34
CA LEU A 114 10.08 -1.66 9.73
C LEU A 114 9.11 -1.73 8.56
N PHE A 115 7.92 -1.14 8.69
CA PHE A 115 6.97 -1.04 7.59
C PHE A 115 7.56 -0.35 6.37
N LEU A 116 8.18 0.82 6.57
CA LEU A 116 8.82 1.57 5.47
C LEU A 116 9.94 0.78 4.80
N LYS A 117 10.68 -0.05 5.53
CA LYS A 117 11.71 -0.94 4.96
C LYS A 117 11.13 -2.09 4.14
N LEU A 118 9.89 -2.47 4.40
CA LEU A 118 9.19 -3.53 3.67
C LEU A 118 8.45 -3.03 2.43
N LEU A 119 8.31 -1.72 2.25
CA LEU A 119 7.78 -1.15 1.01
C LEU A 119 8.77 -1.31 -0.14
N ASP A 120 8.22 -1.44 -1.35
CA ASP A 120 8.95 -1.38 -2.62
C ASP A 120 8.88 0.02 -3.24
N GLY A 121 7.83 0.78 -2.92
CA GLY A 121 7.67 2.14 -3.41
C GLY A 121 6.52 2.92 -2.77
N VAL A 122 6.49 4.22 -3.06
CA VAL A 122 5.47 5.15 -2.60
C VAL A 122 4.93 5.99 -3.75
N ILE A 123 3.64 6.28 -3.69
CA ILE A 123 2.94 7.20 -4.59
C ILE A 123 2.56 8.44 -3.79
N LEU A 124 3.00 9.60 -4.25
CA LEU A 124 2.86 10.88 -3.56
C LEU A 124 2.02 11.84 -4.41
N LEU A 125 1.28 12.72 -3.74
CA LEU A 125 0.37 13.66 -4.41
C LEU A 125 1.03 14.99 -4.83
N SER A 126 2.27 15.23 -4.38
CA SER A 126 3.06 16.40 -4.75
C SER A 126 4.54 16.23 -4.41
N GLU A 127 5.40 17.03 -5.05
CA GLU A 127 6.82 17.12 -4.68
C GLU A 127 7.01 17.68 -3.26
N HIS A 128 6.06 18.48 -2.76
CA HIS A 128 6.08 18.94 -1.38
C HIS A 128 5.89 17.78 -0.41
N SER A 129 4.89 16.91 -0.65
CA SER A 129 4.66 15.70 0.15
C SER A 129 5.88 14.78 0.16
N ARG A 130 6.62 14.70 -0.96
CA ARG A 130 7.85 13.91 -1.06
C ARG A 130 8.95 14.43 -0.14
N ARG A 131 9.21 15.74 -0.19
CA ARG A 131 10.21 16.37 0.68
C ARG A 131 9.86 16.17 2.16
N GLU A 132 8.59 16.33 2.49
CA GLU A 132 8.13 16.19 3.87
C GLU A 132 8.18 14.73 4.35
N LEU A 133 7.83 13.75 3.51
CA LEU A 133 8.04 12.32 3.81
C LEU A 133 9.50 12.03 4.14
N HIS A 134 10.43 12.52 3.32
CA HIS A 134 11.87 12.30 3.53
C HIS A 134 12.44 13.04 4.75
N ARG A 135 11.78 14.11 5.20
CA ARG A 135 12.13 14.85 6.41
C ARG A 135 11.67 14.10 7.65
N LEU A 136 10.42 13.66 7.68
CA LEU A 136 9.80 12.96 8.83
C LEU A 136 10.27 11.50 8.94
N HIS A 137 10.47 10.85 7.79
CA HIS A 137 10.83 9.44 7.71
C HIS A 137 12.04 9.24 6.79
N PRO A 138 13.27 9.49 7.27
CA PRO A 138 14.49 9.33 6.46
C PRO A 138 14.64 7.94 5.83
N ALA A 139 14.08 6.90 6.46
CA ALA A 139 14.07 5.53 5.93
C ALA A 139 13.34 5.39 4.59
N ALA A 140 12.41 6.29 4.26
CA ALA A 140 11.66 6.29 3.00
C ALA A 140 12.48 6.82 1.81
N ARG A 141 13.64 7.47 2.04
CA ARG A 141 14.47 8.06 0.98
C ARG A 141 15.00 7.03 -0.03
N SER A 142 15.10 5.77 0.36
CA SER A 142 15.54 4.68 -0.51
C SER A 142 14.41 4.03 -1.32
N LEU A 143 13.15 4.43 -1.11
CA LEU A 143 12.00 3.85 -1.80
C LEU A 143 11.88 4.43 -3.21
N ALA A 144 11.40 3.62 -4.16
CA ALA A 144 10.97 4.13 -5.45
C ALA A 144 9.81 5.11 -5.23
N THR A 145 9.89 6.30 -5.83
CA THR A 145 8.87 7.34 -5.65
C THR A 145 8.22 7.69 -6.98
N LEU A 146 6.89 7.64 -7.02
CA LEU A 146 6.09 8.26 -8.07
C LEU A 146 5.39 9.47 -7.49
N VAL A 147 5.59 10.65 -8.07
CA VAL A 147 4.78 11.83 -7.76
C VAL A 147 3.73 11.98 -8.85
N THR A 148 2.47 11.91 -8.48
CA THR A 148 1.34 12.14 -9.37
C THR A 148 0.53 13.31 -8.85
N VAL A 149 -0.05 14.10 -9.76
CA VAL A 149 -0.94 15.19 -9.37
C VAL A 149 -2.25 14.55 -8.91
N HIS A 150 -2.74 14.95 -7.73
CA HIS A 150 -4.10 14.59 -7.34
C HIS A 150 -5.06 15.13 -8.39
N GLY A 151 -5.80 14.25 -9.07
CA GLY A 151 -6.86 14.68 -9.98
C GLY A 151 -7.81 15.59 -9.22
N ARG A 152 -8.24 16.70 -9.84
CA ARG A 152 -9.33 17.49 -9.26
C ARG A 152 -10.59 16.66 -9.46
N TYR A 153 -10.95 15.90 -8.44
CA TYR A 153 -12.18 15.12 -8.45
C TYR A 153 -13.32 16.09 -8.17
N GLU A 154 -14.12 16.41 -9.19
CA GLU A 154 -15.39 17.09 -8.97
C GLU A 154 -16.27 16.18 -8.11
N SER A 155 -16.74 16.74 -6.99
CA SER A 155 -17.60 16.08 -6.01
C SER A 155 -18.96 15.72 -6.58
#